data_AF-K3XAQ9-F1
#
_entry.id   AF-K3XAQ9-F1
#
_cell.length_a   1.000
_cell.length_b   1.000
_cell.length_c   1.000
_cell.angle_alpha   90.00
_cell.angle_beta   90.00
_cell.angle_gamma   90.00
#
_symmetry.space_group_name_H-M   'P 1'
#
loop_
_entity.id
_entity.type
_entity.pdbx_description
1 polymer ?
#
loop_
_entity_poly.entity_id
_entity_poly.type
_entity_poly.pdbx_seq_one_letter_code
_entity_poly.pdbx_strand_id
1 'polypeptide(L)'
;MAPNENTATLEGSPSPVVQIRQYRSEDQTDVVKLFSAGMLHYATENIEFWEGYVQQSIHDDLADIGGVYMKPGGNFWVATIEDKIVGMVGLEAKPNQEGELRRMSVNHEYRRYGIGRLLIAHLEAWAAANGFTKVWLSTGGVMTQARKFYLSLGYDHTKTEVYSQDPYFEAMFYAKTVAPSQAA
;
A
#
# COMPACT_ATOMS: atom_id res chain seq x y z
N MET A 1 -54.48 9.81 28.49
CA MET A 1 -54.09 9.49 27.10
C MET A 1 -52.88 10.34 26.78
N ALA A 2 -51.69 9.75 26.81
CA ALA A 2 -50.45 10.41 26.39
C ALA A 2 -50.25 10.16 24.89
N PRO A 3 -49.86 11.15 24.07
CA PRO A 3 -49.53 10.92 22.68
C PRO A 3 -48.13 10.32 22.53
N ASN A 4 -48.06 9.47 21.51
CA ASN A 4 -47.03 8.52 21.11
C ASN A 4 -45.64 9.17 20.91
N GLU A 5 -44.59 8.51 21.42
CA GLU A 5 -43.20 8.84 21.14
C GLU A 5 -42.89 8.47 19.69
N ASN A 6 -42.52 9.48 18.91
CA ASN A 6 -42.12 9.34 17.52
C ASN A 6 -40.78 8.60 17.47
N THR A 7 -40.81 7.33 17.08
CA THR A 7 -39.63 6.52 16.79
C THR A 7 -39.00 7.04 15.50
N ALA A 8 -38.07 7.98 15.62
CA ALA A 8 -37.18 8.35 14.52
C ALA A 8 -36.14 7.24 14.37
N THR A 9 -36.45 6.25 13.53
CA THR A 9 -35.43 5.43 12.86
C THR A 9 -34.58 6.36 12.00
N LEU A 10 -33.37 6.68 12.46
CA LEU A 10 -32.35 7.28 11.58
C LEU A 10 -31.86 6.17 10.66
N GLU A 11 -32.38 6.21 9.43
CA GLU A 11 -32.01 5.36 8.31
C GLU A 11 -30.50 5.45 8.03
N GLY A 12 -29.93 4.31 7.64
CA GLY A 12 -28.51 4.08 7.50
C GLY A 12 -27.83 5.04 6.52
N SER A 13 -26.83 5.77 7.02
CA SER A 13 -25.81 6.35 6.17
C SER A 13 -25.17 5.23 5.34
N PRO A 14 -25.05 5.37 4.00
CA PRO A 14 -24.33 4.38 3.21
C PRO A 14 -22.92 4.23 3.78
N SER A 15 -22.47 2.98 3.97
CA SER A 15 -21.08 2.74 4.37
C SER A 15 -20.16 3.41 3.35
N PRO A 16 -19.11 4.12 3.79
CA PRO A 16 -18.24 4.85 2.88
C PRO A 16 -17.69 3.91 1.80
N VAL A 17 -17.95 4.25 0.54
CA VAL A 17 -17.50 3.45 -0.62
C VAL A 17 -16.05 3.79 -0.89
N VAL A 18 -15.18 2.77 -0.83
CA VAL A 18 -13.77 2.90 -1.19
C VAL A 18 -13.65 2.87 -2.72
N GLN A 19 -13.03 3.90 -3.29
CA GLN A 19 -12.67 3.93 -4.71
C GLN A 19 -11.16 3.78 -4.87
N ILE A 20 -10.72 2.99 -5.85
CA ILE A 20 -9.30 2.90 -6.23
C ILE A 20 -9.14 3.58 -7.58
N ARG A 21 -8.18 4.50 -7.66
CA ARG A 21 -7.84 5.19 -8.90
C ARG A 21 -6.33 5.36 -9.03
N GLN A 22 -5.89 5.55 -10.26
CA GLN A 22 -4.50 5.90 -10.54
C GLN A 22 -4.14 7.23 -9.87
N TYR A 23 -2.90 7.32 -9.39
CA TYR A 23 -2.31 8.54 -8.85
C TYR A 23 -2.32 9.67 -9.88
N ARG A 24 -2.46 10.90 -9.38
CA ARG A 24 -2.36 12.15 -10.12
C ARG A 24 -1.40 13.07 -9.39
N SER A 25 -0.76 13.99 -10.10
CA SER A 25 0.19 14.94 -9.50
C SER A 25 -0.43 15.80 -8.37
N GLU A 26 -1.74 16.03 -8.40
CA GLU A 26 -2.48 16.71 -7.33
C GLU A 26 -2.51 15.93 -6.00
N ASP A 27 -2.35 14.60 -6.04
CA ASP A 27 -2.36 13.73 -4.86
C ASP A 27 -1.04 13.78 -4.08
N GLN A 28 0.02 14.36 -4.67
CA GLN A 28 1.40 14.30 -4.18
C GLN A 28 1.52 14.60 -2.69
N THR A 29 0.90 15.70 -2.26
CA THR A 29 0.98 16.16 -0.88
C THR A 29 0.37 15.15 0.09
N ASP A 30 -0.77 14.56 -0.26
CA ASP A 30 -1.49 13.66 0.64
C ASP A 30 -0.90 12.24 0.63
N VAL A 31 -0.35 11.79 -0.50
CA VAL A 31 0.45 10.56 -0.60
C VAL A 31 1.69 10.63 0.31
N VAL A 32 2.45 11.73 0.25
CA VAL A 32 3.63 11.93 1.11
C VAL A 32 3.24 11.97 2.60
N LYS A 33 2.15 12.66 2.95
CA LYS A 33 1.63 12.68 4.33
C LYS A 33 1.23 11.29 4.81
N LEU A 34 0.47 10.56 4.00
CA LEU A 34 0.02 9.20 4.32
C LEU A 34 1.21 8.25 4.52
N PHE A 35 2.20 8.31 3.63
CA PHE A 35 3.44 7.54 3.74
C PHE A 35 4.18 7.83 5.04
N SER A 36 4.43 9.11 5.30
CA SER A 36 5.18 9.56 6.47
C SER A 36 4.50 9.11 7.77
N ALA A 37 3.19 9.34 7.90
CA ALA A 37 2.42 8.89 9.05
C ALA A 37 2.41 7.35 9.20
N GLY A 38 2.34 6.63 8.07
CA GLY A 38 2.37 5.17 8.06
C GLY A 38 3.71 4.59 8.54
N MET A 39 4.83 5.19 8.14
CA MET A 39 6.18 4.76 8.52
C MET A 39 6.53 5.16 9.95
N LEU A 40 6.21 6.39 10.36
CA LEU A 40 6.50 6.87 11.71
C LEU A 40 5.72 6.12 12.81
N HIS A 41 4.65 5.41 12.44
CA HIS A 41 4.00 4.45 13.34
C HIS A 41 4.93 3.32 13.82
N TYR A 42 5.96 2.98 13.04
CA TYR A 42 6.96 1.97 13.38
C TYR A 42 8.19 2.54 14.09
N ALA A 43 8.28 3.86 14.24
CA ALA A 43 9.37 4.56 14.92
C ALA A 43 9.24 4.48 16.46
N THR A 44 8.91 3.31 17.00
CA THR A 44 8.90 3.08 18.46
C THR A 44 10.31 2.95 19.03
N GLU A 45 11.24 2.47 18.20
CA GLU A 45 12.68 2.37 18.44
C GLU A 45 13.41 2.85 17.18
N ASN A 46 14.65 3.33 17.31
CA ASN A 46 15.46 3.84 16.20
C ASN A 46 14.77 4.94 15.38
N ILE A 47 14.23 5.96 16.05
CA ILE A 47 13.47 7.07 15.42
C ILE A 47 14.25 7.73 14.29
N GLU A 48 15.53 8.06 14.52
CA GLU A 48 16.39 8.70 13.52
C GLU A 48 16.52 7.88 12.23
N PHE A 49 16.56 6.55 12.34
CA PHE A 49 16.58 5.66 11.19
C PHE A 49 15.28 5.77 10.38
N TRP A 50 14.12 5.73 11.05
CA TRP A 50 12.83 5.82 10.37
C TRP A 50 12.57 7.20 9.77
N GLU A 51 12.95 8.27 10.47
CA GLU A 51 12.88 9.63 9.94
C GLU A 51 13.79 9.79 8.73
N GLY A 52 15.03 9.29 8.81
CA GLY A 52 15.96 9.26 7.68
C GLY A 52 15.41 8.47 6.49
N TYR A 53 14.81 7.30 6.72
CA TYR A 53 14.16 6.51 5.68
C TYR A 53 12.99 7.24 5.02
N VAL A 54 12.14 7.92 5.82
CA VAL A 54 11.03 8.72 5.31
C VAL A 54 11.54 9.87 4.46
N GLN A 55 12.52 10.63 4.96
CA GLN A 55 13.12 11.75 4.22
C GLN A 55 13.77 11.27 2.93
N GLN A 56 14.55 10.19 2.96
CA GLN A 56 15.16 9.62 1.76
C GLN A 56 14.10 9.23 0.73
N SER A 57 13.03 8.58 1.15
CA SER A 57 11.94 8.16 0.26
C SER A 57 11.20 9.36 -0.36
N ILE A 58 11.02 10.46 0.39
CA ILE A 58 10.40 11.69 -0.10
C ILE A 58 11.26 12.38 -1.17
N HIS A 59 12.59 12.30 -1.04
CA HIS A 59 13.55 12.91 -1.98
C HIS A 59 13.96 11.98 -3.14
N ASP A 60 13.53 10.72 -3.11
CA ASP A 60 13.83 9.71 -4.12
C ASP A 60 12.58 9.41 -4.94
N ASP A 61 11.97 8.23 -4.76
CA ASP A 61 10.89 7.75 -5.60
C ASP A 61 9.57 8.51 -5.43
N LEU A 62 9.29 9.04 -4.23
CA LEU A 62 8.12 9.86 -4.02
C LEU A 62 8.30 11.28 -4.56
N ALA A 63 9.51 11.74 -4.87
CA ALA A 63 9.71 13.07 -5.47
C ALA A 63 9.16 13.15 -6.91
N ASP A 64 9.19 12.02 -7.63
CA ASP A 64 8.65 11.89 -9.00
C ASP A 64 7.98 10.53 -9.20
N ILE A 65 6.78 10.37 -8.64
CA ILE A 65 6.01 9.13 -8.74
C ILE A 65 5.72 8.77 -10.21
N GLY A 66 5.41 9.77 -11.04
CA GLY A 66 5.13 9.57 -12.46
C GLY A 66 6.34 9.03 -13.21
N GLY A 67 7.52 9.60 -12.99
CA GLY A 67 8.77 9.20 -13.62
C GLY A 67 9.33 7.88 -13.12
N VAL A 68 9.16 7.55 -11.84
CA VAL A 68 9.71 6.33 -11.23
C VAL A 68 8.81 5.12 -11.41
N TYR A 69 7.50 5.28 -11.22
CA TYR A 69 6.56 4.16 -11.24
C TYR A 69 5.86 4.02 -12.59
N MET A 70 5.27 5.10 -13.10
CA MET A 70 4.31 5.00 -14.20
C MET A 70 4.98 4.97 -15.57
N LYS A 71 5.91 5.89 -15.82
CA LYS A 71 6.61 6.01 -17.11
C LYS A 71 7.42 4.75 -17.50
N PRO A 72 8.10 4.04 -16.57
CA PRO A 72 8.84 2.83 -16.90
C PRO A 72 7.98 1.58 -17.14
N GLY A 73 6.65 1.68 -17.03
CA GLY A 73 5.72 0.58 -17.27
C GLY A 73 5.11 -0.04 -16.01
N GLY A 74 5.42 0.50 -14.84
CA GLY A 74 4.72 0.21 -13.60
C GLY A 74 3.50 1.11 -13.43
N ASN A 75 3.04 1.27 -12.18
CA ASN A 75 1.92 2.17 -11.88
C ASN A 75 1.86 2.57 -10.41
N PHE A 76 0.99 3.51 -10.06
CA PHE A 76 0.75 3.91 -8.68
C PHE A 76 -0.75 4.21 -8.49
N TRP A 77 -1.31 3.74 -7.39
CA TRP A 77 -2.73 3.90 -7.07
C TRP A 77 -2.94 4.48 -5.68
N VAL A 78 -4.06 5.18 -5.56
CA VAL A 78 -4.60 5.67 -4.29
C VAL A 78 -5.99 5.08 -4.08
N ALA A 79 -6.30 4.77 -2.83
CA ALA A 79 -7.65 4.47 -2.37
C ALA A 79 -8.25 5.72 -1.73
N THR A 80 -9.45 6.09 -2.13
CA THR A 80 -10.17 7.26 -1.62
C THR A 80 -11.51 6.89 -0.99
N ILE A 81 -11.92 7.68 0.01
CA ILE A 81 -13.27 7.72 0.57
C ILE A 81 -13.68 9.19 0.56
N GLU A 82 -14.77 9.53 -0.13
CA GLU A 82 -15.23 10.93 -0.27
C GLU A 82 -14.07 11.85 -0.71
N ASP A 83 -13.34 11.42 -1.75
CA ASP A 83 -12.14 12.07 -2.31
C ASP A 83 -10.91 12.19 -1.39
N LYS A 84 -11.02 11.85 -0.10
CA LYS A 84 -9.88 11.78 0.82
C LYS A 84 -9.05 10.53 0.55
N ILE A 85 -7.75 10.69 0.34
CA ILE A 85 -6.81 9.56 0.22
C ILE A 85 -6.67 8.86 1.58
N VAL A 86 -7.01 7.57 1.60
CA VAL A 86 -6.97 6.71 2.78
C VAL A 86 -6.05 5.50 2.60
N GLY A 87 -5.56 5.26 1.39
CA GLY A 87 -4.60 4.21 1.11
C GLY A 87 -3.81 4.47 -0.17
N MET A 88 -2.67 3.80 -0.32
CA MET A 88 -1.82 3.89 -1.50
C MET A 88 -1.02 2.62 -1.72
N VAL A 89 -0.63 2.37 -2.97
CA VAL A 89 0.32 1.32 -3.36
C VAL A 89 0.97 1.65 -4.71
N GLY A 90 2.26 1.38 -4.83
CA GLY A 90 3.02 1.48 -6.08
C GLY A 90 3.46 0.11 -6.59
N LEU A 91 3.58 -0.02 -7.91
CA LEU A 91 4.24 -1.12 -8.59
C LEU A 91 5.38 -0.55 -9.43
N GLU A 92 6.62 -0.81 -9.06
CA GLU A 92 7.79 -0.44 -9.85
C GLU A 92 8.12 -1.58 -10.82
N ALA A 93 8.19 -1.29 -12.12
CA ALA A 93 8.55 -2.29 -13.11
C ALA A 93 10.02 -2.71 -12.97
N LYS A 94 10.26 -4.02 -12.98
CA LYS A 94 11.59 -4.63 -12.90
C LYS A 94 11.82 -5.54 -14.12
N PRO A 95 13.08 -5.94 -14.39
CA PRO A 95 13.38 -6.93 -15.42
C PRO A 95 12.60 -8.24 -15.25
N ASN A 96 12.54 -9.05 -16.30
CA ASN A 96 11.89 -10.37 -16.32
C ASN A 96 10.37 -10.35 -16.08
N GLN A 97 9.68 -9.27 -16.48
CA GLN A 97 8.23 -9.12 -16.28
C GLN A 97 7.84 -9.19 -14.79
N GLU A 98 8.67 -8.63 -13.93
CA GLU A 98 8.46 -8.59 -12.49
C GLU A 98 8.06 -7.19 -12.04
N GLY A 99 7.18 -7.11 -11.05
CA GLY A 99 6.81 -5.84 -10.42
C GLY A 99 7.18 -5.86 -8.95
N GLU A 100 7.92 -4.85 -8.51
CA GLU A 100 8.15 -4.62 -7.08
C GLU A 100 6.98 -3.81 -6.52
N LEU A 101 6.23 -4.40 -5.58
CA LEU A 101 5.22 -3.69 -4.83
C LEU A 101 5.87 -2.84 -3.75
N ARG A 102 5.60 -1.53 -3.80
CA ARG A 102 6.20 -0.51 -2.94
C ARG A 102 5.14 0.39 -2.33
N ARG A 103 5.56 1.12 -1.30
CA ARG A 103 4.78 2.21 -0.68
C ARG A 103 3.35 1.80 -0.29
N MET A 104 3.15 0.55 0.12
CA MET A 104 1.85 0.10 0.63
C MET A 104 1.56 0.78 1.96
N SER A 105 0.50 1.58 2.03
CA SER A 105 0.08 2.23 3.28
C SER A 105 -1.43 2.42 3.31
N VAL A 106 -2.01 2.25 4.50
CA VAL A 106 -3.43 2.54 4.77
C VAL A 106 -3.50 3.39 6.03
N ASN A 107 -4.27 4.47 5.94
CA ASN A 107 -4.51 5.38 7.05
C ASN A 107 -5.05 4.59 8.24
N HIS A 108 -4.45 4.79 9.42
CA HIS A 108 -4.74 4.04 10.63
C HIS A 108 -6.22 4.05 11.03
N GLU A 109 -6.93 5.18 10.83
CA GLU A 109 -8.36 5.32 11.11
C GLU A 109 -9.24 4.41 10.21
N TYR A 110 -8.69 3.99 9.07
CA TYR A 110 -9.39 3.19 8.05
C TYR A 110 -8.77 1.80 7.88
N ARG A 111 -7.92 1.36 8.81
CA ARG A 111 -7.42 -0.03 8.82
C ARG A 111 -8.54 -0.99 9.21
N ARG A 112 -8.38 -2.26 8.83
CA ARG A 112 -9.35 -3.36 9.07
C ARG A 112 -10.67 -3.28 8.29
N TYR A 113 -10.87 -2.26 7.46
CA TYR A 113 -11.98 -2.17 6.49
C TYR A 113 -11.67 -2.83 5.12
N GLY A 114 -10.63 -3.66 5.04
CA GLY A 114 -10.29 -4.37 3.80
C GLY A 114 -9.58 -3.54 2.71
N ILE A 115 -9.38 -2.24 2.90
CA ILE A 115 -8.72 -1.33 1.93
C ILE A 115 -7.39 -1.88 1.42
N GLY A 116 -6.57 -2.42 2.34
CA GLY A 116 -5.30 -3.01 1.96
C GLY A 116 -5.47 -4.17 0.97
N ARG A 117 -6.44 -5.06 1.20
CA ARG A 117 -6.73 -6.18 0.30
C ARG A 117 -7.24 -5.69 -1.06
N LEU A 118 -8.07 -4.65 -1.08
CA LEU A 118 -8.57 -4.05 -2.32
C LEU A 118 -7.43 -3.46 -3.16
N LEU A 119 -6.49 -2.74 -2.54
CA LEU A 119 -5.32 -2.19 -3.21
C LEU A 119 -4.43 -3.29 -3.82
N ILE A 120 -4.13 -4.34 -3.05
CA ILE A 120 -3.33 -5.46 -3.56
C ILE A 120 -4.05 -6.18 -4.71
N ALA A 121 -5.35 -6.46 -4.56
CA ALA A 121 -6.12 -7.12 -5.60
C ALA A 121 -6.17 -6.28 -6.90
N HIS A 122 -6.32 -4.96 -6.78
CA HIS A 122 -6.29 -4.06 -7.92
C HIS A 122 -4.92 -4.07 -8.61
N LEU A 123 -3.84 -3.97 -7.83
CA LEU A 123 -2.46 -4.02 -8.34
C LEU A 123 -2.17 -5.36 -9.03
N GLU A 124 -2.55 -6.49 -8.43
CA GLU A 124 -2.32 -7.83 -9.00
C GLU A 124 -3.09 -8.03 -10.31
N ALA A 125 -4.36 -7.61 -10.35
CA ALA A 125 -5.17 -7.69 -11.56
C ALA A 125 -4.60 -6.81 -12.69
N TRP A 126 -4.16 -5.59 -12.36
CA TRP A 126 -3.50 -4.72 -13.34
C TRP A 126 -2.17 -5.30 -13.79
N ALA A 127 -1.35 -5.82 -12.89
CA ALA A 127 -0.07 -6.45 -13.21
C ALA A 127 -0.27 -7.62 -14.19
N ALA A 128 -1.21 -8.52 -13.90
CA ALA A 128 -1.57 -9.62 -14.79
C ALA A 128 -2.03 -9.15 -16.19
N ALA A 129 -2.83 -8.09 -16.25
CA ALA A 129 -3.31 -7.52 -17.52
C ALA A 129 -2.21 -6.81 -18.33
N ASN A 130 -1.11 -6.40 -17.67
CA ASN A 130 0.00 -5.66 -18.29
C ASN A 130 1.26 -6.54 -18.47
N GLY A 131 1.09 -7.87 -18.47
CA GLY A 131 2.15 -8.82 -18.81
C GLY A 131 3.16 -9.10 -17.71
N PHE A 132 2.92 -8.63 -16.48
CA PHE A 132 3.71 -9.07 -15.33
C PHE A 132 3.39 -10.53 -15.02
N THR A 133 4.41 -11.29 -14.63
CA THR A 133 4.29 -12.71 -14.27
C THR A 133 4.54 -12.95 -12.78
N LYS A 134 5.13 -11.97 -12.09
CA LYS A 134 5.45 -12.05 -10.66
C LYS A 134 5.38 -10.67 -10.03
N VAL A 135 4.79 -10.60 -8.84
CA VAL A 135 4.87 -9.45 -7.95
C VAL A 135 5.68 -9.87 -6.72
N TRP A 136 6.62 -9.03 -6.31
CA TRP A 136 7.39 -9.24 -5.10
C TRP A 136 7.49 -7.95 -4.29
N LEU A 137 7.85 -8.07 -3.01
CA LEU A 137 8.02 -6.95 -2.11
C LEU A 137 9.04 -7.27 -1.03
N SER A 138 9.52 -6.22 -0.36
CA SER A 138 10.25 -6.31 0.89
C SER A 138 9.50 -5.58 2.00
N THR A 139 9.65 -6.04 3.24
CA THR A 139 9.14 -5.37 4.44
C THR A 139 10.12 -5.56 5.60
N GLY A 140 10.26 -4.56 6.48
CA GLY A 140 11.16 -4.67 7.62
C GLY A 140 10.77 -5.81 8.56
N GLY A 141 11.75 -6.50 9.15
CA GLY A 141 11.50 -7.62 10.08
C GLY A 141 10.58 -7.24 11.25
N VAL A 142 10.68 -6.00 11.72
CA VAL A 142 9.83 -5.46 12.81
C VAL A 142 8.36 -5.27 12.41
N MET A 143 8.03 -5.22 11.11
CA MET A 143 6.68 -5.00 10.58
C MET A 143 5.82 -6.28 10.60
N THR A 144 5.63 -6.85 11.79
CA THR A 144 4.95 -8.16 12.02
C THR A 144 3.54 -8.23 11.39
N GLN A 145 2.79 -7.13 11.42
CA GLN A 145 1.45 -7.05 10.82
C GLN A 145 1.49 -7.10 9.30
N ALA A 146 2.46 -6.43 8.66
CA ALA A 146 2.63 -6.46 7.21
C ALA A 146 3.02 -7.87 6.73
N ARG A 147 3.93 -8.53 7.45
CA ARG A 147 4.32 -9.92 7.17
C ARG A 147 3.12 -10.87 7.18
N LYS A 148 2.32 -10.84 8.25
CA LYS A 148 1.09 -11.65 8.34
C LYS A 148 0.08 -11.30 7.25
N PHE A 149 -0.02 -10.03 6.89
CA PHE A 149 -0.91 -9.55 5.85
C PHE A 149 -0.56 -10.13 4.48
N TYR A 150 0.70 -10.06 4.04
CA TYR A 150 1.13 -10.60 2.75
C TYR A 150 1.03 -12.12 2.67
N LEU A 151 1.38 -12.84 3.74
CA LEU A 151 1.16 -14.29 3.82
C LEU A 151 -0.33 -14.64 3.65
N SER A 152 -1.24 -13.86 4.27
CA SER A 152 -2.69 -14.05 4.13
C SER A 152 -3.25 -13.70 2.75
N LEU A 153 -2.43 -13.19 1.83
CA LEU A 153 -2.77 -12.88 0.44
C LEU A 153 -2.15 -13.87 -0.55
N GLY A 154 -1.48 -14.91 -0.05
CA GLY A 154 -0.83 -15.94 -0.85
C GLY A 154 0.52 -15.52 -1.41
N TYR A 155 1.20 -14.56 -0.77
CA TYR A 155 2.63 -14.35 -1.05
C TYR A 155 3.45 -15.33 -0.22
N ASP A 156 4.44 -15.94 -0.86
CA ASP A 156 5.40 -16.82 -0.20
C ASP A 156 6.61 -16.02 0.28
N HIS A 157 7.09 -16.33 1.49
CA HIS A 157 8.35 -15.79 1.99
C HIS A 157 9.52 -16.41 1.20
N THR A 158 10.35 -15.58 0.58
CA THR A 158 11.42 -16.04 -0.32
C THR A 158 12.82 -15.87 0.25
N LYS A 159 13.08 -14.80 1.00
CA LYS A 159 14.39 -14.55 1.64
C LYS A 159 14.29 -13.55 2.79
N THR A 160 15.23 -13.64 3.71
CA THR A 160 15.53 -12.61 4.71
C THR A 160 16.93 -12.06 4.43
N GLU A 161 17.09 -10.74 4.40
CA GLU A 161 18.38 -10.07 4.26
C GLU A 161 18.62 -9.14 5.45
N VAL A 162 19.78 -9.26 6.07
CA VAL A 162 20.23 -8.34 7.13
C VAL A 162 21.06 -7.24 6.48
N TYR A 163 20.58 -6.00 6.61
CA TYR A 163 21.25 -4.81 6.06
C TYR A 163 22.17 -4.14 7.05
N SER A 164 21.89 -4.25 8.35
CA SER A 164 22.72 -3.70 9.41
C SER A 164 22.64 -4.59 10.65
N GLN A 165 23.75 -4.73 11.37
CA GLN A 165 23.83 -5.45 12.65
C GLN A 165 23.68 -4.50 13.84
N ASP A 166 24.12 -3.25 13.70
CA ASP A 166 24.03 -2.22 14.73
C ASP A 166 23.83 -0.82 14.11
N PRO A 167 22.61 -0.24 14.20
CA PRO A 167 21.40 -0.86 14.74
C PRO A 167 20.96 -2.04 13.87
N TYR A 168 20.39 -3.08 14.47
CA TYR A 168 19.93 -4.26 13.72
C TYR A 168 18.76 -3.89 12.80
N PHE A 169 18.92 -4.17 11.50
CA PHE A 169 17.88 -4.00 10.49
C PHE A 169 17.92 -5.14 9.48
N GLU A 170 16.79 -5.83 9.35
CA GLU A 170 16.57 -6.87 8.34
C GLU A 170 15.33 -6.55 7.52
N ALA A 171 15.31 -6.97 6.26
CA ALA A 171 14.10 -7.04 5.46
C ALA A 171 13.76 -8.49 5.11
N MET A 172 12.47 -8.76 5.09
CA MET A 172 11.89 -10.01 4.63
C MET A 172 11.24 -9.79 3.28
N PHE A 173 11.50 -10.69 2.35
CA PHE A 173 11.02 -10.62 0.98
C PHE A 173 9.93 -11.66 0.75
N TYR A 174 8.95 -11.25 -0.03
CA TYR A 174 7.80 -12.07 -0.37
C TYR A 174 7.54 -11.98 -1.86
N ALA A 175 7.06 -13.07 -2.47
CA ALA A 175 6.72 -13.10 -3.88
C ALA A 175 5.47 -13.91 -4.15
N LYS A 176 4.77 -13.55 -5.23
CA LYS A 176 3.59 -14.26 -5.73
C LYS A 176 3.61 -14.22 -7.25
N THR A 177 3.35 -15.37 -7.86
CA THR A 177 3.09 -15.42 -9.31
C THR A 177 1.75 -14.78 -9.60
N VAL A 178 1.73 -13.85 -10.55
CA VAL A 178 0.48 -13.27 -11.09
C VAL A 178 0.26 -13.92 -12.44
N ALA A 179 -0.78 -14.74 -12.54
CA ALA A 179 -1.12 -15.40 -13.80
C ALA A 179 -1.63 -14.34 -14.79
N PRO A 180 -1.19 -14.35 -16.06
CA PRO A 180 -1.76 -13.48 -17.08
C PRO A 180 -3.28 -13.64 -17.12
N SER A 181 -4.01 -12.54 -17.22
CA SER A 181 -5.45 -12.63 -17.49
C SER A 181 -5.60 -13.34 -18.83
N GLN A 182 -6.26 -14.50 -18.85
CA GLN A 182 -6.70 -15.08 -20.12
C GLN A 182 -7.64 -14.05 -20.74
N ALA A 183 -7.24 -13.46 -21.87
CA ALA A 183 -8.13 -12.61 -22.63
C ALA A 183 -9.35 -13.47 -23.03
N ALA A 184 -10.53 -13.06 -22.60
CA ALA A 184 -11.79 -13.59 -23.12
C ALA A 184 -12.01 -13.09 -24.54
#